data_AF-A0A0K8RF98-F1
#
_entry.id   AF-A0A0K8RF98-F1
#
_cell.length_a   1.000
_cell.length_b   1.000
_cell.length_c   1.000
_cell.angle_alpha   90.00
_cell.angle_beta   90.00
_cell.angle_gamma   90.00
#
_symmetry.space_group_name_H-M   'P 1'
#
loop_
_entity.id
_entity.type
_entity.pdbx_description
1 polymer ?
#
loop_
_entity_poly.entity_id
_entity_poly.type
_entity_poly.pdbx_seq_one_letter_code
_entity_poly.pdbx_strand_id
1 'polypeptide(L)'
;MGILLCRSARRNRIVSGTFAMTPCLLAFALHIVMASGVPEESVTMYPGNKNRGIPPNITIAYALDSNVHESDVTKWLQIVQEKAEAQLSATLSAQVRLENVRIWTPRSGLLDVLREVTRNGMLYPLQALDGMRIFFSMSYNPDIICLVTKASIGDGGRLSHVPGYGVYKTLCEKVVPLLLYYNKEDPEFMGTMLSGLIFESINRKRARYVDDIEKLTSRPNRIWSYLRKCNKKYKSVANPDHDYQVPLYRDELYGAYWD
;
A
#
# COMPACT_ATOMS: atom_id res chain seq x y z
N MET A 1 -13.03 -21.18 35.55
CA MET A 1 -14.37 -21.82 35.49
C MET A 1 -15.28 -21.00 36.39
N GLY A 2 -16.34 -20.39 35.85
CA GLY A 2 -17.23 -19.50 36.62
C GLY A 2 -17.93 -18.49 35.73
N ILE A 3 -18.98 -18.94 35.05
CA ILE A 3 -19.92 -18.15 34.26
C ILE A 3 -20.85 -17.41 35.24
N LEU A 4 -21.03 -16.10 35.07
CA LEU A 4 -22.15 -15.37 35.68
C LEU A 4 -23.12 -14.94 34.57
N LEU A 5 -24.17 -15.73 34.41
CA LEU A 5 -25.40 -15.36 33.71
C LEU A 5 -26.36 -14.81 34.77
N CYS A 6 -26.91 -13.62 34.55
CA CYS A 6 -28.09 -13.17 35.27
C CYS A 6 -29.16 -12.74 34.26
N ARG A 7 -30.12 -13.64 34.03
CA ARG A 7 -31.47 -13.32 33.58
C ARG A 7 -32.34 -13.18 34.82
N SER A 8 -33.15 -12.13 34.92
CA SER A 8 -34.55 -12.29 35.34
C SER A 8 -35.36 -11.05 34.99
N ALA A 9 -36.39 -11.28 34.19
CA ALA A 9 -37.51 -10.38 33.95
C ALA A 9 -38.41 -10.26 35.19
N ARG A 10 -39.13 -9.15 35.32
CA ARG A 10 -40.48 -9.14 35.94
C ARG A 10 -41.41 -8.18 35.19
N ARG A 11 -42.61 -8.71 34.96
CA ARG A 11 -43.76 -8.18 34.22
C ARG A 11 -44.57 -7.15 35.01
N ASN A 12 -45.16 -6.25 34.23
CA ASN A 12 -46.51 -5.69 34.27
C ASN A 12 -47.01 -4.92 35.50
N ARG A 13 -47.44 -3.67 35.25
CA ARG A 13 -48.80 -3.21 35.57
C ARG A 13 -49.33 -2.29 34.48
N ILE A 14 -50.52 -2.63 33.99
CA ILE A 14 -51.40 -1.85 33.13
C ILE A 14 -52.27 -1.01 34.06
N VAL A 15 -52.41 0.29 33.80
CA VAL A 15 -53.58 1.08 34.19
C VAL A 15 -53.97 1.97 33.01
N SER A 16 -55.25 1.83 32.64
CA SER A 16 -55.98 2.51 31.58
C SER A 16 -56.21 3.99 31.92
N GLY A 17 -56.21 4.85 30.90
CA GLY A 17 -56.60 6.26 31.00
C GLY A 17 -56.68 6.91 29.63
N THR A 18 -57.81 6.72 28.96
CA THR A 18 -58.19 7.39 27.71
C THR A 18 -58.53 8.85 27.96
N PHE A 19 -57.86 9.79 27.29
CA PHE A 19 -58.46 11.07 26.87
C PHE A 19 -57.91 11.47 25.50
N ALA A 20 -58.84 11.91 24.66
CA ALA A 20 -58.67 12.06 23.23
C ALA A 20 -58.26 13.49 22.82
N MET A 21 -57.74 13.57 21.60
CA MET A 21 -57.75 14.70 20.66
C MET A 21 -56.79 15.87 20.88
N THR A 22 -55.70 15.91 20.09
CA THR A 22 -55.52 16.93 19.02
C THR A 22 -54.39 16.51 18.06
N PRO A 23 -54.59 16.55 16.72
CA PRO A 23 -53.55 16.21 15.76
C PRO A 23 -52.75 17.47 15.39
N CYS A 24 -51.53 17.60 15.90
CA CYS A 24 -50.61 18.62 15.40
C CYS A 24 -49.85 18.04 14.20
N LEU A 25 -50.36 18.37 13.01
CA LEU A 25 -49.69 18.23 11.72
C LEU A 25 -48.33 18.95 11.79
N LEU A 26 -47.25 18.20 11.97
CA LEU A 26 -45.91 18.63 11.58
C LEU A 26 -45.55 17.86 10.32
N ALA A 27 -45.76 18.54 9.19
CA ALA A 27 -45.21 18.17 7.90
C ALA A 27 -43.68 18.13 8.01
N PHE A 28 -43.12 16.97 8.33
CA PHE A 28 -41.74 16.69 7.99
C PHE A 28 -41.70 16.51 6.47
N ALA A 29 -41.45 17.64 5.79
CA ALA A 29 -41.02 17.62 4.40
C ALA A 29 -39.80 16.68 4.34
N LEU A 30 -40.02 15.53 3.72
CA LEU A 30 -38.99 14.58 3.34
C LEU A 30 -38.08 15.32 2.35
N HIS A 31 -37.03 15.98 2.85
CA HIS A 31 -35.89 16.33 2.03
C HIS A 31 -35.21 15.01 1.68
N ILE A 32 -35.69 14.39 0.61
CA ILE A 32 -34.88 13.51 -0.20
C ILE A 32 -33.70 14.37 -0.64
N VAL A 33 -32.62 14.33 0.14
CA VAL A 33 -31.31 14.70 -0.36
C VAL A 33 -31.08 13.74 -1.51
N MET A 34 -31.34 14.22 -2.72
CA MET A 34 -30.83 13.63 -3.94
C MET A 34 -29.30 13.75 -3.78
N ALA A 35 -28.69 12.75 -3.14
CA ALA A 35 -27.29 12.48 -3.34
C ALA A 35 -27.20 12.24 -4.84
N SER A 36 -26.74 13.25 -5.57
CA SER A 36 -26.26 13.11 -6.94
C SER A 36 -25.09 12.13 -6.86
N GLY A 37 -25.42 10.84 -6.85
CA GLY A 37 -24.48 9.77 -6.90
C GLY A 37 -23.80 9.87 -8.25
N VAL A 38 -22.62 10.48 -8.25
CA VAL A 38 -21.66 10.25 -9.32
C VAL A 38 -21.58 8.74 -9.47
N PRO A 39 -21.88 8.17 -10.64
CA PRO A 39 -21.85 6.72 -10.80
C PRO A 39 -20.47 6.22 -10.40
N GLU A 40 -20.46 5.29 -9.44
CA GLU A 40 -19.23 4.69 -8.94
C GLU A 40 -18.51 4.03 -10.13
N GLU A 41 -17.37 4.57 -10.54
CA GLU A 41 -16.61 3.96 -11.62
C GLU A 41 -16.06 2.62 -11.12
N SER A 42 -16.74 1.53 -11.52
CA SER A 42 -16.31 0.18 -11.19
C SER A 42 -15.15 -0.22 -12.10
N VAL A 43 -14.09 -0.76 -11.50
CA VAL A 43 -12.91 -1.27 -12.23
C VAL A 43 -12.71 -2.77 -12.00
N THR A 44 -12.21 -3.46 -13.01
CA THR A 44 -11.85 -4.88 -12.94
C THR A 44 -10.34 -5.06 -12.97
N MET A 45 -9.83 -5.92 -12.10
CA MET A 45 -8.39 -6.23 -12.00
C MET A 45 -8.02 -7.36 -12.97
N TYR A 46 -6.89 -7.23 -13.67
CA TYR A 46 -6.32 -8.29 -14.49
C TYR A 46 -4.78 -8.34 -14.38
N PRO A 47 -4.14 -9.48 -14.73
CA PRO A 47 -2.68 -9.58 -14.69
C PRO A 47 -2.04 -8.71 -15.77
N GLY A 48 -1.08 -7.83 -15.42
CA GLY A 48 -0.30 -7.05 -16.39
C GLY A 48 0.82 -7.84 -17.06
N ASN A 49 1.41 -8.81 -16.34
CA ASN A 49 2.48 -9.67 -16.86
C ASN A 49 1.96 -10.89 -17.66
N LYS A 50 1.22 -10.63 -18.76
CA LYS A 50 0.55 -11.69 -19.55
C LYS A 50 1.48 -12.49 -20.47
N ASN A 51 2.57 -11.87 -20.94
CA ASN A 51 3.41 -12.44 -22.00
C ASN A 51 4.49 -13.37 -21.43
N ARG A 52 4.46 -14.65 -21.81
CA ARG A 52 5.35 -15.69 -21.26
C ARG A 52 6.83 -15.56 -21.65
N GLY A 53 7.19 -14.66 -22.56
CA GLY A 53 8.57 -14.37 -22.98
C GLY A 53 9.10 -13.01 -22.54
N ILE A 54 8.32 -12.21 -21.82
CA ILE A 54 8.75 -10.89 -21.34
C ILE A 54 9.13 -11.01 -19.86
N PRO A 55 10.25 -10.38 -19.43
CA PRO A 55 10.61 -10.28 -18.02
C PRO A 55 9.42 -9.76 -17.19
N PRO A 56 9.13 -10.37 -16.03
CA PRO A 56 8.06 -9.89 -15.17
C PRO A 56 8.39 -8.48 -14.67
N ASN A 57 7.38 -7.64 -14.70
CA ASN A 57 7.44 -6.28 -14.23
C ASN A 57 6.86 -6.18 -12.81
N ILE A 58 7.54 -5.44 -11.94
CA ILE A 58 7.13 -5.15 -10.58
C ILE A 58 6.91 -3.64 -10.51
N THR A 59 5.72 -3.20 -10.11
CA THR A 59 5.43 -1.78 -10.00
C THR A 59 5.83 -1.26 -8.62
N ILE A 60 6.53 -0.14 -8.61
CA ILE A 60 6.93 0.59 -7.41
C ILE A 60 6.45 2.03 -7.51
N ALA A 61 5.98 2.57 -6.40
CA ALA A 61 5.68 3.99 -6.29
C ALA A 61 6.41 4.58 -5.08
N TYR A 62 6.91 5.81 -5.22
CA TYR A 62 7.69 6.49 -4.19
C TYR A 62 6.89 7.63 -3.55
N ALA A 63 6.60 7.45 -2.26
CA ALA A 63 6.05 8.49 -1.41
C ALA A 63 7.20 9.34 -0.86
N LEU A 64 7.16 10.66 -1.06
CA LEU A 64 8.17 11.58 -0.55
C LEU A 64 7.71 12.15 0.80
N ASP A 65 8.52 11.94 1.84
CA ASP A 65 8.31 12.61 3.12
C ASP A 65 8.46 14.14 2.98
N SER A 66 7.88 14.92 3.90
CA SER A 66 7.77 16.39 3.80
C SER A 66 9.12 17.11 3.63
N ASN A 67 10.22 16.47 4.02
CA ASN A 67 11.56 17.03 4.01
C ASN A 67 12.37 16.62 2.76
N VAL A 68 11.74 15.91 1.81
CA VAL A 68 12.33 15.45 0.54
C VAL A 68 11.67 16.19 -0.62
N HIS A 69 12.46 16.97 -1.36
CA HIS A 69 11.98 17.71 -2.53
C HIS A 69 12.08 16.87 -3.80
N GLU A 70 11.02 16.90 -4.63
CA GLU A 70 10.91 16.09 -5.83
C GLU A 70 12.01 16.34 -6.86
N SER A 71 12.42 17.61 -7.04
CA SER A 71 13.48 18.00 -7.97
C SER A 71 14.82 17.33 -7.67
N ASP A 72 15.13 17.12 -6.39
CA ASP A 72 16.40 16.57 -5.93
C ASP A 72 16.39 15.04 -5.92
N VAL A 73 15.25 14.45 -5.58
CA VAL A 73 15.10 13.01 -5.39
C VAL A 73 14.88 12.27 -6.70
N THR A 74 14.32 12.91 -7.74
CA THR A 74 13.97 12.21 -9.00
C THR A 74 15.19 11.62 -9.71
N LYS A 75 16.25 12.42 -9.88
CA LYS A 75 17.51 11.93 -10.49
C LYS A 75 18.19 10.87 -9.63
N TRP A 76 18.12 11.03 -8.30
CA TRP A 76 18.66 10.07 -7.36
C TRP A 76 17.90 8.73 -7.43
N LEU A 77 16.57 8.77 -7.48
CA LEU A 77 15.71 7.59 -7.60
C LEU A 77 15.96 6.83 -8.90
N GLN A 78 16.29 7.52 -9.99
CA GLN A 78 16.65 6.86 -11.24
C GLN A 78 17.85 5.93 -11.05
N ILE A 79 18.94 6.44 -10.45
CA ILE A 79 20.16 5.64 -10.20
C ILE A 79 19.86 4.50 -9.21
N VAL A 80 19.14 4.79 -8.13
CA VAL A 80 18.71 3.81 -7.13
C VAL A 80 17.93 2.67 -7.79
N GLN A 81 16.98 3.00 -8.67
CA GLN A 81 16.12 2.01 -9.31
C GLN A 81 16.86 1.19 -10.36
N GLU A 82 17.69 1.81 -11.20
CA GLU A 82 18.54 1.10 -12.16
C GLU A 82 19.45 0.09 -11.44
N LYS A 83 20.09 0.52 -10.34
CA LYS A 83 20.93 -0.36 -9.53
C LYS A 83 20.12 -1.45 -8.84
N ALA A 84 18.94 -1.13 -8.32
CA ALA A 84 18.06 -2.10 -7.67
C ALA A 84 17.59 -3.18 -8.65
N GLU A 85 17.19 -2.80 -9.86
CA GLU A 85 16.76 -3.73 -10.92
C GLU A 85 17.89 -4.67 -11.33
N ALA A 86 19.10 -4.13 -11.53
CA ALA A 86 20.28 -4.92 -11.89
C ALA A 86 20.65 -5.93 -10.80
N GLN A 87 20.72 -5.48 -9.54
CA GLN A 87 21.03 -6.33 -8.38
C GLN A 87 19.95 -7.40 -8.15
N LEU A 88 18.67 -7.03 -8.30
CA LEU A 88 17.57 -7.96 -8.10
C LEU A 88 17.58 -9.03 -9.20
N SER A 89 17.79 -8.62 -10.45
CA SER A 89 17.90 -9.54 -11.58
C SER A 89 19.06 -10.53 -11.41
N ALA A 90 20.22 -10.04 -10.96
CA ALA A 90 21.38 -10.89 -10.68
C ALA A 90 21.10 -11.87 -9.53
N THR A 91 20.55 -11.38 -8.42
CA THR A 91 20.22 -12.18 -7.24
C THR A 91 19.21 -13.29 -7.55
N LEU A 92 18.23 -13.00 -8.41
CA LEU A 92 17.23 -13.95 -8.86
C LEU A 92 17.71 -14.85 -10.01
N SER A 93 18.90 -14.58 -10.56
CA SER A 93 19.40 -15.21 -11.79
C SER A 93 18.38 -15.16 -12.93
N ALA A 94 17.60 -14.08 -12.98
CA ALA A 94 16.44 -13.94 -13.86
C ALA A 94 16.16 -12.46 -14.10
N GLN A 95 16.01 -12.05 -15.35
CA GLN A 95 15.70 -10.66 -15.66
C GLN A 95 14.34 -10.28 -15.06
N VAL A 96 14.30 -9.14 -14.37
CA VAL A 96 13.09 -8.51 -13.85
C VAL A 96 13.09 -7.03 -14.24
N ARG A 97 11.93 -6.40 -14.25
CA ARG A 97 11.79 -4.96 -14.45
C ARG A 97 11.17 -4.31 -13.23
N LEU A 98 11.70 -3.16 -12.82
CA LEU A 98 11.11 -2.29 -11.83
C LEU A 98 10.52 -1.09 -12.57
N GLU A 99 9.19 -0.99 -12.61
CA GLU A 99 8.49 0.15 -13.20
C GLU A 99 8.10 1.14 -12.10
N ASN A 100 8.63 2.36 -12.20
CA ASN A 100 8.17 3.46 -11.36
C ASN A 100 6.83 3.97 -11.91
N VAL A 101 5.75 3.81 -11.14
CA VAL A 101 4.42 4.24 -11.58
C VAL A 101 4.02 5.62 -11.05
N ARG A 102 4.67 6.11 -9.98
CA ARG A 102 4.37 7.42 -9.37
C ARG A 102 5.47 7.83 -8.39
N ILE A 103 5.85 9.11 -8.43
CA ILE A 103 6.54 9.81 -7.34
C ILE A 103 5.58 10.91 -6.88
N TRP A 104 5.31 11.01 -5.57
CA TRP A 104 4.40 12.05 -5.06
C TRP A 104 4.64 12.35 -3.59
N THR A 105 4.18 13.52 -3.14
CA THR A 105 4.06 13.85 -1.72
C THR A 105 2.73 13.32 -1.19
N PRO A 106 2.71 12.49 -0.13
CA PRO A 106 1.48 11.95 0.43
C PRO A 106 0.51 13.02 0.94
N ARG A 107 -0.77 12.66 1.03
CA ARG A 107 -1.80 13.51 1.65
C ARG A 107 -1.55 13.64 3.15
N SER A 108 -2.10 14.71 3.75
CA SER A 108 -1.98 15.03 5.18
C SER A 108 -2.25 13.82 6.08
N GLY A 109 -3.27 13.01 5.79
CA GLY A 109 -3.58 11.81 6.57
C GLY A 109 -2.40 10.82 6.71
N LEU A 110 -1.61 10.56 5.66
CA LEU A 110 -0.41 9.73 5.82
C LEU A 110 0.72 10.48 6.52
N LEU A 111 0.88 11.77 6.22
CA LEU A 111 1.92 12.60 6.86
C LEU A 111 1.69 12.70 8.38
N ASP A 112 0.45 12.76 8.84
CA ASP A 112 0.11 12.79 10.26
C ASP A 112 0.43 11.44 10.93
N VAL A 113 0.10 10.32 10.29
CA VAL A 113 0.52 8.98 10.75
C VAL A 113 2.04 8.88 10.86
N LEU A 114 2.78 9.37 9.86
CA LEU A 114 4.24 9.38 9.88
C LEU A 114 4.81 10.30 10.97
N ARG A 115 4.16 11.43 11.24
CA ARG A 115 4.54 12.36 12.31
C ARG A 115 4.35 11.73 13.69
N GLU A 116 3.23 11.03 13.93
CA GLU A 116 2.95 10.37 15.22
C GLU A 116 3.96 9.28 15.58
N VAL A 117 4.48 8.58 14.56
CA VAL A 117 5.47 7.51 14.73
C VAL A 117 6.92 8.00 14.60
N THR A 118 7.12 9.30 14.37
CA THR A 118 8.43 9.95 14.39
C THR A 118 8.66 10.60 15.75
N ARG A 119 9.73 10.20 16.45
CA ARG A 119 10.06 10.74 17.79
C ARG A 119 11.53 11.11 17.82
N ASN A 120 11.83 12.31 18.32
CA ASN A 120 13.20 12.82 18.40
C ASN A 120 13.94 12.78 17.04
N GLY A 121 13.24 13.07 15.94
CA GLY A 121 13.80 13.02 14.58
C GLY A 121 14.03 11.61 14.01
N MET A 122 13.59 10.58 14.71
CA MET A 122 13.71 9.17 14.31
C MET A 122 12.33 8.60 13.94
N LEU A 123 12.20 8.10 12.73
CA LEU A 123 11.03 7.39 12.23
C LEU A 123 11.07 5.95 12.72
N TYR A 124 10.07 5.57 13.53
CA TYR A 124 9.98 4.21 14.08
C TYR A 124 9.47 3.25 13.01
N PRO A 125 10.31 2.31 12.53
CA PRO A 125 10.10 1.71 11.23
C PRO A 125 8.90 0.75 11.19
N LEU A 126 8.69 -0.05 12.24
CA LEU A 126 7.60 -1.01 12.26
C LEU A 126 6.24 -0.30 12.27
N GLN A 127 6.09 0.72 13.12
CA GLN A 127 4.87 1.51 13.23
C GLN A 127 4.59 2.31 11.94
N ALA A 128 5.63 2.86 11.31
CA ALA A 128 5.50 3.55 10.03
C ALA A 128 5.00 2.59 8.92
N LEU A 129 5.59 1.39 8.82
CA LEU A 129 5.15 0.40 7.84
C LEU A 129 3.72 -0.10 8.09
N ASP A 130 3.33 -0.28 9.36
CA ASP A 130 1.96 -0.64 9.73
C ASP A 130 0.96 0.46 9.37
N GLY A 131 1.30 1.71 9.69
CA GLY A 131 0.52 2.89 9.32
C GLY A 131 0.33 3.00 7.81
N MET A 132 1.41 2.90 7.04
CA MET A 132 1.36 2.87 5.57
C MET A 132 0.47 1.74 5.06
N ARG A 133 0.61 0.52 5.62
CA ARG A 133 -0.19 -0.63 5.19
C ARG A 133 -1.68 -0.43 5.42
N ILE A 134 -2.05 0.17 6.56
CA ILE A 134 -3.46 0.48 6.88
C ILE A 134 -3.97 1.56 5.93
N PHE A 135 -3.21 2.65 5.77
CA PHE A 135 -3.56 3.77 4.91
C PHE A 135 -3.78 3.33 3.46
N PHE A 136 -2.90 2.45 2.96
CA PHE A 136 -2.98 1.90 1.62
C PHE A 136 -3.73 0.57 1.54
N SER A 137 -4.55 0.20 2.53
CA SER A 137 -5.25 -1.09 2.50
C SER A 137 -6.35 -1.17 1.43
N MET A 138 -6.90 -0.03 1.01
CA MET A 138 -8.04 0.08 0.07
C MET A 138 -7.70 0.76 -1.27
N SER A 139 -6.45 1.16 -1.47
CA SER A 139 -5.94 1.80 -2.68
C SER A 139 -5.73 0.82 -3.84
N TYR A 140 -5.72 1.35 -5.06
CA TYR A 140 -5.30 0.58 -6.24
C TYR A 140 -3.78 0.59 -6.30
N ASN A 141 -3.19 -0.24 -5.45
CA ASN A 141 -1.78 -0.16 -5.13
C ASN A 141 -0.87 -0.69 -6.25
N PRO A 142 0.33 -0.10 -6.40
CA PRO A 142 1.46 -0.81 -6.99
C PRO A 142 1.81 -2.06 -6.15
N ASP A 143 2.72 -2.89 -6.65
CA ASP A 143 3.23 -4.01 -5.87
C ASP A 143 3.99 -3.53 -4.62
N ILE A 144 4.69 -2.39 -4.74
CA ILE A 144 5.50 -1.78 -3.67
C ILE A 144 5.18 -0.30 -3.53
N ILE A 145 5.03 0.17 -2.29
CA ILE A 145 5.07 1.60 -1.95
C ILE A 145 6.29 1.85 -1.09
N CYS A 146 7.19 2.70 -1.53
CA CYS A 146 8.41 3.04 -0.81
C CYS A 146 8.33 4.48 -0.29
N LEU A 147 8.37 4.66 1.03
CA LEU A 147 8.55 5.98 1.62
C LEU A 147 10.03 6.37 1.57
N VAL A 148 10.33 7.47 0.91
CA VAL A 148 11.65 8.09 0.88
C VAL A 148 11.68 9.23 1.88
N THR A 149 12.58 9.14 2.87
CA THR A 149 12.63 10.08 4.00
C THR A 149 14.06 10.53 4.33
N LYS A 150 14.20 11.72 4.92
CA LYS A 150 15.44 12.19 5.57
C LYS A 150 15.44 11.95 7.09
N ALA A 151 14.32 11.50 7.67
CA ALA A 151 14.30 11.11 9.07
C ALA A 151 15.18 9.87 9.27
N SER A 152 15.89 9.82 10.39
CA SER A 152 16.64 8.62 10.75
C SER A 152 15.66 7.46 10.93
N ILE A 153 15.93 6.30 10.34
CA ILE A 153 15.10 5.12 10.51
C ILE A 153 15.67 4.30 11.67
N GLY A 154 14.88 4.07 12.73
CA GLY A 154 15.35 3.33 13.89
C GLY A 154 14.32 3.19 15.02
N ASP A 155 14.63 2.36 16.02
CA ASP A 155 13.76 2.08 17.18
C ASP A 155 14.28 2.69 18.49
N GLY A 156 15.31 3.54 18.43
CA GLY A 156 15.99 4.10 19.59
C GLY A 156 16.82 3.08 20.38
N GLY A 157 17.02 1.88 19.85
CA GLY A 157 17.77 0.79 20.46
C GLY A 157 18.71 0.11 19.47
N ARG A 158 18.42 -1.15 19.14
CA ARG A 158 19.31 -2.00 18.30
C ARG A 158 19.26 -1.62 16.83
N LEU A 159 18.17 -1.03 16.37
CA LEU A 159 18.03 -0.50 15.03
C LEU A 159 18.23 1.01 15.10
N SER A 160 19.44 1.46 14.80
CA SER A 160 19.79 2.87 14.87
C SER A 160 20.37 3.31 13.53
N HIS A 161 19.70 4.27 12.87
CA HIS A 161 20.12 4.86 11.59
C HIS A 161 20.29 3.83 10.46
N VAL A 162 19.29 2.97 10.26
CA VAL A 162 19.34 2.02 9.14
C VAL A 162 19.01 2.72 7.81
N PRO A 163 19.66 2.35 6.70
CA PRO A 163 19.44 2.97 5.39
C PRO A 163 18.10 2.60 4.75
N GLY A 164 17.45 1.54 5.23
CA GLY A 164 16.14 1.13 4.75
C GLY A 164 15.54 0.08 5.65
N TYR A 165 14.24 -0.14 5.53
CA TYR A 165 13.52 -1.11 6.34
C TYR A 165 12.31 -1.69 5.62
N GLY A 166 12.09 -2.99 5.79
CA GLY A 166 11.00 -3.74 5.18
C GLY A 166 10.83 -5.09 5.86
N VAL A 167 9.61 -5.41 6.27
CA VAL A 167 9.31 -6.67 6.98
C VAL A 167 8.25 -7.51 6.27
N TYR A 168 7.47 -6.91 5.37
CA TYR A 168 6.33 -7.55 4.74
C TYR A 168 6.73 -8.48 3.60
N LYS A 169 6.32 -9.75 3.73
CA LYS A 169 6.63 -10.83 2.78
C LYS A 169 5.45 -11.12 1.84
N THR A 170 4.88 -10.08 1.24
CA THR A 170 3.61 -10.16 0.48
C THR A 170 3.70 -9.71 -0.97
N LEU A 171 4.90 -9.57 -1.53
CA LEU A 171 5.11 -9.09 -2.90
C LEU A 171 4.23 -9.84 -3.92
N CYS A 172 3.62 -9.14 -4.87
CA CYS A 172 2.63 -9.64 -5.84
C CYS A 172 1.29 -10.14 -5.26
N GLU A 173 1.12 -10.19 -3.93
CA GLU A 173 -0.12 -10.61 -3.28
C GLU A 173 -0.90 -9.40 -2.77
N LYS A 174 -0.21 -8.56 -2.00
CA LYS A 174 -0.68 -7.30 -1.43
C LYS A 174 0.47 -6.29 -1.52
N VAL A 175 0.13 -5.01 -1.45
CA VAL A 175 1.13 -3.93 -1.42
C VAL A 175 2.17 -4.18 -0.33
N VAL A 176 3.43 -3.97 -0.68
CA VAL A 176 4.56 -4.04 0.25
C VAL A 176 4.99 -2.61 0.56
N PRO A 177 4.75 -2.11 1.79
CA PRO A 177 5.33 -0.85 2.21
C PRO A 177 6.81 -1.08 2.56
N LEU A 178 7.67 -0.17 2.11
CA LEU A 178 9.10 -0.12 2.39
C LEU A 178 9.50 1.29 2.86
N LEU A 179 10.55 1.39 3.66
CA LEU A 179 11.20 2.65 4.02
C LEU A 179 12.59 2.71 3.39
N LEU A 180 12.95 3.86 2.86
CA LEU A 180 14.27 4.11 2.30
C LEU A 180 14.76 5.50 2.74
N TYR A 181 15.96 5.53 3.32
CA TYR A 181 16.60 6.79 3.69
C TYR A 181 17.15 7.49 2.45
N TYR A 182 16.91 8.79 2.34
CA TYR A 182 17.45 9.61 1.25
C TYR A 182 18.90 9.99 1.53
N ASN A 183 19.83 9.14 1.06
CA ASN A 183 21.26 9.40 1.06
C ASN A 183 21.70 9.85 -0.34
N LYS A 184 21.88 11.17 -0.53
CA LYS A 184 22.21 11.76 -1.83
C LYS A 184 23.62 11.37 -2.29
N GLU A 185 24.50 11.12 -1.34
CA GLU A 185 25.93 10.88 -1.54
C GLU A 185 26.21 9.49 -2.11
N ASP A 186 25.34 8.50 -1.83
CA ASP A 186 25.55 7.12 -2.26
C ASP A 186 24.25 6.46 -2.82
N PRO A 187 23.77 6.92 -4.00
CA PRO A 187 22.59 6.33 -4.64
C PRO A 187 22.77 4.85 -5.01
N GLU A 188 23.99 4.39 -5.30
CA GLU A 188 24.24 2.99 -5.66
C GLU A 188 24.08 2.04 -4.48
N PHE A 189 24.59 2.43 -3.30
CA PHE A 189 24.35 1.68 -2.08
C PHE A 189 22.85 1.62 -1.77
N MET A 190 22.14 2.73 -1.94
CA MET A 190 20.69 2.79 -1.72
C MET A 190 19.91 1.93 -2.71
N GLY A 191 20.36 1.82 -3.96
CA GLY A 191 19.81 0.87 -4.92
C GLY A 191 20.05 -0.59 -4.54
N THR A 192 21.23 -0.90 -4.01
CA THR A 192 21.53 -2.25 -3.47
C THR A 192 20.63 -2.57 -2.27
N MET A 193 20.43 -1.60 -1.37
CA MET A 193 19.51 -1.72 -0.24
C MET A 193 18.08 -1.98 -0.70
N LEU A 194 17.57 -1.19 -1.66
CA LEU A 194 16.24 -1.35 -2.21
C LEU A 194 16.05 -2.74 -2.85
N SER A 195 17.02 -3.22 -3.64
CA SER A 195 17.00 -4.59 -4.18
C SER A 195 16.86 -5.64 -3.07
N GLY A 196 17.67 -5.53 -2.01
CA GLY A 196 17.63 -6.44 -0.87
C GLY A 196 16.26 -6.45 -0.19
N LEU A 197 15.67 -5.27 0.05
CA LEU A 197 14.34 -5.14 0.63
C LEU A 197 13.25 -5.77 -0.26
N ILE A 198 13.32 -5.57 -1.58
CA ILE A 198 12.38 -6.16 -2.53
C ILE A 198 12.54 -7.69 -2.56
N PHE A 199 13.76 -8.20 -2.66
CA PHE A 199 14.03 -9.63 -2.62
C PHE A 199 13.50 -10.25 -1.33
N GLU A 200 13.77 -9.60 -0.21
CA GLU A 200 13.28 -10.02 1.09
C GLU A 200 11.75 -9.99 1.15
N SER A 201 11.06 -9.10 0.45
CA SER A 201 9.58 -9.05 0.45
C SER A 201 8.88 -10.20 -0.28
N ILE A 202 9.64 -11.06 -0.99
CA ILE A 202 9.09 -12.24 -1.67
C ILE A 202 8.56 -13.24 -0.64
N ASN A 203 7.31 -13.69 -0.85
CA ASN A 203 6.75 -14.78 -0.06
C ASN A 203 7.37 -16.12 -0.50
N ARG A 204 8.47 -16.52 0.15
CA ARG A 204 9.19 -17.76 -0.16
C ARG A 204 8.29 -19.00 -0.14
N LYS A 205 7.31 -19.07 0.78
CA LYS A 205 6.35 -20.18 0.85
C LYS A 205 5.48 -20.25 -0.40
N ARG A 206 4.88 -19.13 -0.82
CA ARG A 206 4.04 -19.08 -2.03
C ARG A 206 4.82 -19.15 -3.33
N ALA A 207 6.06 -18.69 -3.33
CA ALA A 207 6.99 -18.87 -4.42
C ALA A 207 7.51 -20.33 -4.51
N ARG A 208 7.11 -21.21 -3.58
CA ARG A 208 7.52 -22.62 -3.49
C ARG A 208 9.05 -22.79 -3.36
N TYR A 209 9.64 -21.90 -2.55
CA TYR A 209 11.06 -21.84 -2.18
C TYR A 209 11.28 -22.14 -0.70
N VAL A 210 10.46 -23.04 -0.12
CA VAL A 210 10.66 -23.47 1.27
C VAL A 210 11.98 -24.25 1.30
N ASP A 211 13.01 -23.58 1.81
CA ASP A 211 14.30 -24.09 2.32
C ASP A 211 15.53 -24.19 1.37
N ASP A 212 15.53 -23.57 0.19
CA ASP A 212 16.69 -23.70 -0.71
C ASP A 212 16.94 -22.49 -1.65
N ILE A 213 17.89 -21.61 -1.27
CA ILE A 213 18.37 -20.49 -2.10
C ILE A 213 19.11 -20.99 -3.35
N GLU A 214 19.71 -22.18 -3.29
CA GLU A 214 20.40 -22.81 -4.43
C GLU A 214 19.41 -23.27 -5.51
N LYS A 215 18.20 -23.68 -5.10
CA LYS A 215 17.07 -23.92 -6.03
C LYS A 215 16.48 -22.64 -6.64
N LEU A 216 16.70 -21.48 -6.02
CA LEU A 216 16.25 -20.16 -6.50
C LEU A 216 17.02 -19.76 -7.76
N THR A 217 18.35 -19.87 -7.71
CA THR A 217 19.25 -19.52 -8.82
C THR A 217 19.26 -20.57 -9.93
N SER A 218 19.02 -21.86 -9.61
CA SER A 218 19.01 -22.94 -10.61
C SER A 218 17.69 -23.11 -11.38
N ARG A 219 16.60 -22.42 -11.00
CA ARG A 219 15.27 -22.53 -11.66
C ARG A 219 14.59 -21.17 -11.86
N PRO A 220 15.12 -20.31 -12.76
CA PRO A 220 14.59 -18.95 -13.00
C PRO A 220 13.11 -18.94 -13.41
N ASN A 221 12.64 -20.00 -14.08
CA ASN A 221 11.24 -20.12 -14.50
C ASN A 221 10.22 -20.12 -13.35
N ARG A 222 10.61 -20.54 -12.14
CA ARG A 222 9.70 -20.56 -10.98
C ARG A 222 9.51 -19.19 -10.38
N ILE A 223 10.59 -18.44 -10.17
CA ILE A 223 10.50 -17.06 -9.69
C ILE A 223 9.77 -16.19 -10.72
N TRP A 224 10.03 -16.39 -12.01
CA TRP A 224 9.26 -15.75 -13.07
C TRP A 224 7.76 -16.03 -12.96
N SER A 225 7.36 -17.28 -12.75
CA SER A 225 5.95 -17.62 -12.55
C SER A 225 5.34 -16.96 -11.31
N TYR A 226 6.12 -16.73 -10.25
CA TYR A 226 5.67 -16.00 -9.07
C TYR A 226 5.52 -14.51 -9.37
N LEU A 227 6.56 -13.88 -9.91
CA LEU A 227 6.60 -12.45 -10.22
C LEU A 227 5.61 -12.05 -11.32
N ARG A 228 5.15 -12.98 -12.16
CA ARG A 228 4.03 -12.72 -13.09
C ARG A 228 2.71 -12.37 -12.41
N LYS A 229 2.59 -12.58 -11.10
CA LYS A 229 1.42 -12.14 -10.32
C LYS A 229 1.49 -10.65 -9.93
N CYS A 230 2.67 -10.04 -10.04
CA CYS A 230 2.87 -8.60 -9.87
C CYS A 230 2.29 -7.83 -11.07
N ASN A 231 2.35 -6.50 -11.00
CA ASN A 231 1.86 -5.57 -11.99
C ASN A 231 0.38 -5.84 -12.32
N LYS A 232 -0.46 -5.83 -11.29
CA LYS A 232 -1.91 -5.91 -11.47
C LYS A 232 -2.39 -4.62 -12.13
N LYS A 233 -3.09 -4.76 -13.25
CA LYS A 233 -3.67 -3.66 -14.00
C LYS A 233 -5.18 -3.63 -13.82
N TYR A 234 -5.79 -2.50 -14.15
CA TYR A 234 -7.21 -2.25 -13.92
C TYR A 234 -7.84 -1.66 -15.17
N LYS A 235 -9.07 -2.06 -15.46
CA LYS A 235 -9.89 -1.59 -16.59
C LYS A 235 -11.21 -1.08 -16.07
N SER A 236 -11.69 0.02 -16.62
CA SER A 236 -13.05 0.47 -16.39
C SER A 236 -14.03 -0.59 -16.90
N VAL A 237 -15.06 -0.91 -16.11
CA VAL A 237 -16.15 -1.78 -16.56
C VAL A 237 -16.93 -1.11 -17.69
N ALA A 238 -17.06 0.21 -17.64
CA ALA A 238 -17.78 0.99 -18.65
C ALA A 238 -17.02 1.06 -19.99
N ASN A 239 -15.68 0.98 -19.95
CA ASN A 239 -14.85 1.06 -21.14
C ASN A 239 -13.72 0.01 -21.12
N PRO A 240 -14.03 -1.26 -21.43
CA PRO A 240 -13.11 -2.38 -21.28
C PRO A 240 -11.93 -2.38 -22.27
N ASP A 241 -12.07 -1.66 -23.38
CA ASP A 241 -11.04 -1.56 -24.43
C ASP A 241 -9.89 -0.63 -24.04
N HIS A 242 -10.10 0.24 -23.04
CA HIS A 242 -9.08 1.13 -22.52
C HIS A 242 -8.49 0.60 -21.20
N ASP A 243 -7.16 0.43 -21.20
CA ASP A 243 -6.40 0.20 -19.96
C ASP A 243 -6.36 1.53 -19.19
N TYR A 244 -6.83 1.54 -17.94
CA TYR A 244 -6.77 2.72 -17.08
C TYR A 244 -5.61 2.56 -16.09
N GLN A 245 -4.75 3.57 -16.01
CA GLN A 245 -3.91 3.73 -14.83
C GLN A 245 -4.81 4.24 -13.72
N VAL A 246 -5.28 3.32 -12.88
CA VAL A 246 -6.06 3.69 -11.71
C VAL A 246 -5.21 4.56 -10.78
N PRO A 247 -5.82 5.59 -10.20
CA PRO A 247 -5.14 6.40 -9.21
C PRO A 247 -4.72 5.56 -8.02
N LEU A 248 -3.72 6.06 -7.30
CA LEU A 248 -3.23 5.38 -6.12
C LEU A 248 -4.35 5.35 -5.07
N TYR A 249 -4.99 6.47 -4.78
CA TYR A 249 -6.10 6.52 -3.84
C TYR A 249 -7.41 6.20 -4.55
N ARG A 250 -8.22 5.34 -3.94
CA ARG A 250 -9.49 4.92 -4.54
C ARG A 250 -10.47 6.09 -4.70
N ASP A 251 -10.43 7.07 -3.80
CA ASP A 251 -11.29 8.25 -3.85
C ASP A 251 -10.96 9.21 -5.00
N GLU A 252 -9.75 9.15 -5.59
CA GLU A 252 -9.41 9.88 -6.83
C GLU A 252 -10.25 9.39 -8.03
N LEU A 253 -10.70 8.12 -8.04
CA LEU A 253 -11.60 7.62 -9.10
C LEU A 253 -13.01 8.19 -9.01
N TYR A 254 -13.43 8.59 -7.81
CA TYR A 254 -14.80 9.06 -7.58
C TYR A 254 -14.93 10.58 -7.66
N GLY A 255 -13.92 11.26 -8.22
CA GLY A 255 -13.97 12.71 -8.44
C GLY A 255 -14.03 13.52 -7.15
N ALA A 256 -13.41 13.04 -6.08
CA ALA A 256 -13.35 13.75 -4.81
C ALA A 256 -12.34 14.92 -4.90
N TYR A 257 -12.80 16.06 -5.42
CA TYR A 257 -12.25 17.37 -5.10
C TYR A 257 -12.41 17.59 -3.59
N TRP A 258 -11.36 17.27 -2.83
CA TRP A 258 -11.17 17.81 -1.49
C TRP A 258 -9.87 18.60 -1.55
N ASP A 259 -10.00 19.87 -1.92
CA ASP A 259 -8.99 20.91 -1.69
C ASP A 259 -8.72 21.07 -0.19
#